data_AF-A0A2T5LZ72-F1
#
_entry.id   AF-A0A2T5LZ72-F1
#
_cell.length_a   1.000
_cell.length_b   1.000
_cell.length_c   1.000
_cell.angle_alpha   90.00
_cell.angle_beta   90.00
_cell.angle_gamma   90.00
#
_symmetry.space_group_name_H-M   'P 1'
#
loop_
_entity.id
_entity.type
_entity.pdbx_description
1 polymer ?
#
loop_
_entity_poly.entity_id
_entity_poly.type
_entity_poly.pdbx_seq_one_letter_code
_entity_poly.pdbx_strand_id
1 'polypeptide(L)'
;MLRIELSGPEYQHLSVVDAPALLHNPTKYQTAKDGVIIRNLIAEYIMDKRTIILAVMDARNNLVNQKVFSMARAAHPQGKRTVGIITKCDTVAEGDEEVELVLCIDKLTIEFGDGLGYRSIKIAKGYWMPAR
;
A
#
# COMPACT_ATOMS: atom_id res chain seq x y z
N MET A 1 -2.22 5.54 19.16
CA MET A 1 -2.03 5.94 17.76
C MET A 1 -1.00 7.07 17.76
N LEU A 2 0.11 6.93 17.03
CA LEU A 2 1.11 7.99 16.91
C LEU A 2 0.61 9.02 15.89
N ARG A 3 0.62 10.30 16.25
CA ARG A 3 0.26 11.41 15.36
C ARG A 3 1.39 12.42 15.36
N ILE A 4 1.88 12.75 14.17
CA ILE A 4 2.89 13.78 13.96
C ILE A 4 2.21 14.91 13.19
N GLU A 5 2.30 16.13 13.70
CA GLU A 5 1.71 17.31 13.08
C GLU A 5 2.80 18.31 12.74
N LEU A 6 2.80 18.77 11.49
CA LEU A 6 3.67 19.82 10.99
C LEU A 6 2.78 20.96 10.52
N SER A 7 3.08 22.19 10.94
CA SER A 7 2.30 23.39 10.59
C SER A 7 3.20 24.53 10.19
N GLY A 8 2.80 25.28 9.16
CA GLY A 8 3.55 26.41 8.63
C GLY A 8 3.06 26.79 7.23
N PRO A 9 3.39 28.00 6.74
CA PRO A 9 2.93 28.51 5.45
C PRO A 9 3.48 27.71 4.26
N GLU A 10 4.61 27.02 4.44
CA GLU A 10 5.29 26.22 3.42
C GLU A 10 4.60 24.85 3.18
N TYR A 11 3.73 24.41 4.10
CA TYR A 11 3.21 23.04 4.09
C TYR A 11 1.83 22.96 3.43
N GLN A 12 1.67 21.96 2.57
CA GLN A 12 0.38 21.59 1.99
C GLN A 12 -0.53 20.95 3.04
N HIS A 13 -1.84 21.15 2.93
CA HIS A 13 -2.82 20.51 3.81
C HIS A 13 -3.01 19.03 3.41
N LEU A 14 -2.10 18.18 3.91
CA LEU A 14 -2.07 16.75 3.62
C LEU A 14 -2.00 15.95 4.93
N SER A 15 -2.76 14.85 4.99
CA SER A 15 -2.67 13.85 6.06
C SER A 15 -2.29 12.51 5.45
N VAL A 16 -1.25 11.87 5.99
CA VAL A 16 -0.82 10.52 5.60
C VAL A 16 -1.00 9.61 6.82
N VAL A 17 -1.67 8.48 6.61
CA VAL A 17 -1.88 7.47 7.65
C VAL A 17 -1.14 6.21 7.20
N ASP A 18 -0.17 5.78 8.01
CA ASP A 18 0.45 4.47 7.85
C ASP A 18 -0.35 3.44 8.66
N ALA A 19 -0.90 2.44 7.97
CA ALA A 19 -1.72 1.41 8.57
C ALA A 19 -0.93 0.11 8.71
N PRO A 20 -1.09 -0.65 9.82
CA PRO A 20 -0.36 -1.89 10.03
C PRO A 20 -0.64 -2.90 8.89
N ALA A 21 0.39 -3.61 8.45
CA ALA A 21 0.24 -4.64 7.42
C ALA A 21 -0.73 -5.75 7.88
N LEU A 22 -1.68 -6.09 7.02
CA LEU A 22 -2.59 -7.22 7.23
C LEU A 22 -1.86 -8.54 6.97
N LEU A 23 -1.16 -9.06 7.97
CA LEU A 23 -0.46 -10.35 7.85
C LEU A 23 -1.45 -11.53 7.77
N HIS A 24 -1.15 -12.49 6.90
CA HIS A 24 -1.99 -13.66 6.66
C HIS A 24 -1.96 -14.65 7.83
N ASN A 25 -0.80 -14.81 8.46
CA ASN A 25 -0.63 -15.70 9.61
C ASN A 25 -0.41 -14.89 10.89
N PRO A 26 -1.08 -15.26 12.00
CA PRO A 26 -0.71 -14.76 13.30
C PRO A 26 0.75 -15.17 13.56
N THR A 27 1.64 -14.19 13.58
CA THR A 27 2.99 -14.38 14.14
C THR A 27 2.84 -14.76 15.61
N LYS A 28 3.84 -15.38 16.25
CA LYS A 28 3.84 -15.72 17.69
C LYS A 28 3.38 -14.57 18.63
N TYR A 29 3.41 -13.33 18.15
CA TYR A 29 3.08 -12.10 18.87
C TYR A 29 1.74 -11.45 18.49
N GLN A 30 0.99 -11.99 17.51
CA GLN A 30 -0.29 -11.43 17.07
C GLN A 30 -1.43 -12.41 17.33
N THR A 31 -2.41 -11.98 18.12
CA THR A 31 -3.63 -12.77 18.37
C THR A 31 -4.65 -12.55 17.26
N ALA A 32 -5.61 -13.46 17.11
CA ALA A 32 -6.72 -13.28 16.17
C ALA A 32 -7.53 -11.98 16.43
N LYS A 33 -7.56 -11.51 17.69
CA LYS A 33 -8.20 -10.25 18.10
C LYS A 33 -7.48 -9.03 17.52
N ASP A 34 -6.14 -9.04 17.52
CA ASP A 34 -5.33 -7.95 16.96
C ASP A 34 -5.61 -7.79 15.46
N GLY A 35 -5.78 -8.91 14.75
CA GLY A 35 -6.17 -8.89 13.34
C GLY A 35 -7.54 -8.24 13.09
N VAL A 36 -8.52 -8.40 13.99
CA VAL A 36 -9.82 -7.73 13.90
C VAL A 36 -9.67 -6.23 14.13
N ILE A 37 -8.91 -5.84 15.15
CA ILE A 37 -8.68 -4.42 15.49
C ILE A 37 -8.02 -3.70 14.31
N ILE A 38 -6.96 -4.27 13.73
CA ILE A 38 -6.26 -3.70 12.57
C ILE A 38 -7.21 -3.60 11.36
N ARG A 39 -8.01 -4.63 11.08
CA ARG A 39 -8.99 -4.59 9.98
C ARG A 39 -10.02 -3.49 10.17
N ASN A 40 -10.55 -3.33 11.37
CA ASN A 40 -11.54 -2.29 11.67
C ASN A 40 -10.94 -0.89 11.54
N LEU A 41 -9.70 -0.69 12.00
CA LEU A 41 -8.97 0.56 11.85
C LEU A 41 -8.78 0.91 10.37
N ILE A 42 -8.32 -0.04 9.56
CA ILE A 42 -8.15 0.16 8.11
C ILE A 42 -9.50 0.47 7.46
N ALA A 43 -10.55 -0.28 7.82
CA ALA A 43 -11.91 -0.09 7.29
C ALA A 43 -12.41 1.34 7.51
N GLU A 44 -12.21 1.90 8.70
CA GLU A 44 -12.62 3.27 9.02
C GLU A 44 -12.00 4.30 8.07
N TYR A 45 -10.71 4.18 7.76
CA TYR A 45 -10.03 5.08 6.84
C TYR A 45 -10.45 4.91 5.37
N ILE A 46 -10.56 3.68 4.88
CA ILE A 46 -10.88 3.42 3.47
C ILE A 46 -12.35 3.74 3.12
N MET A 47 -13.25 3.70 4.12
CA MET A 47 -14.66 4.07 3.96
C MET A 47 -14.88 5.58 3.84
N ASP A 48 -14.00 6.43 4.38
CA ASP A 48 -14.09 7.89 4.17
C ASP A 48 -13.88 8.19 2.67
N LYS A 49 -14.85 8.87 2.06
CA LYS A 49 -14.85 9.23 0.64
C LYS A 49 -13.73 10.21 0.26
N ARG A 50 -13.16 10.92 1.23
CA ARG A 50 -12.04 11.88 1.04
C ARG A 50 -10.67 11.19 1.02
N THR A 51 -10.59 9.96 1.52
CA THR A 51 -9.33 9.20 1.55
C THR A 51 -8.95 8.73 0.14
N ILE A 52 -7.69 8.93 -0.25
CA ILE A 52 -7.10 8.27 -1.40
C ILE A 52 -6.43 6.98 -0.90
N ILE A 53 -6.74 5.86 -1.54
CA ILE A 53 -6.22 4.55 -1.16
C ILE A 53 -4.92 4.30 -1.93
N LEU A 54 -3.81 4.10 -1.22
CA LEU A 54 -2.55 3.68 -1.81
C LEU A 54 -2.42 2.16 -1.73
N ALA A 55 -2.68 1.50 -2.85
CA ALA A 55 -2.64 0.04 -2.97
C ALA A 55 -1.20 -0.41 -3.25
N VAL A 56 -0.45 -0.72 -2.19
CA VAL A 56 0.98 -1.06 -2.28
C VAL A 56 1.20 -2.55 -2.57
N MET A 57 2.00 -2.89 -3.58
CA MET A 57 2.50 -4.24 -3.86
C MET A 57 4.03 -4.30 -4.00
N ASP A 58 4.60 -5.48 -3.76
CA ASP A 58 6.00 -5.81 -4.08
C ASP A 58 6.08 -6.18 -5.57
N ALA A 59 7.10 -5.70 -6.28
CA ALA A 59 7.36 -5.99 -7.68
C ALA A 59 7.57 -7.48 -7.95
N ARG A 60 8.01 -8.27 -6.97
CA ARG A 60 8.09 -9.75 -7.08
C ARG A 60 6.74 -10.45 -6.93
N ASN A 61 5.65 -9.69 -7.02
CA ASN A 61 4.32 -10.24 -7.14
C ASN A 61 3.87 -11.12 -5.95
N ASN A 62 4.33 -10.78 -4.74
CA ASN A 62 4.08 -11.61 -3.57
C ASN A 62 2.59 -11.54 -3.15
N LEU A 63 1.96 -12.72 -3.10
CA LEU A 63 0.54 -12.97 -2.78
C LEU A 63 0.06 -12.44 -1.41
N VAL A 64 0.97 -11.96 -0.57
CA VAL A 64 0.69 -11.46 0.78
C VAL A 64 -0.30 -10.28 0.79
N ASN A 65 -0.36 -9.45 -0.26
CA ASN A 65 -1.15 -8.21 -0.26
C ASN A 65 -2.60 -8.35 -0.75
N GLN A 66 -3.05 -9.55 -1.14
CA GLN A 66 -4.40 -9.76 -1.70
C GLN A 66 -5.54 -9.30 -0.76
N LYS A 67 -5.35 -9.40 0.57
CA LYS A 67 -6.37 -8.96 1.54
C LYS A 67 -6.58 -7.45 1.54
N VAL A 68 -5.50 -6.67 1.41
CA VAL A 68 -5.60 -5.20 1.32
C VAL A 68 -6.35 -4.81 0.06
N PHE A 69 -6.07 -5.49 -1.07
CA PHE A 69 -6.76 -5.19 -2.32
C PHE A 69 -8.23 -5.58 -2.28
N SER A 70 -8.55 -6.74 -1.70
CA SER A 70 -9.94 -7.15 -1.46
C SER A 70 -10.70 -6.16 -0.59
N MET A 71 -10.10 -5.67 0.50
CA MET A 71 -10.73 -4.65 1.37
C MET A 71 -10.91 -3.32 0.64
N ALA A 72 -9.90 -2.85 -0.09
CA ALA A 72 -9.97 -1.62 -0.87
C ALA A 72 -11.06 -1.70 -1.95
N ARG A 73 -11.17 -2.85 -2.64
CA ARG A 73 -12.19 -3.11 -3.65
C ARG A 73 -13.58 -3.21 -3.05
N ALA A 74 -13.74 -3.86 -1.90
CA ALA A 74 -15.01 -3.93 -1.19
C ALA A 74 -15.49 -2.54 -0.74
N ALA A 75 -14.57 -1.69 -0.26
CA ALA A 75 -14.89 -0.31 0.12
C ALA A 75 -15.13 0.61 -1.09
N HIS A 76 -14.44 0.36 -2.20
CA HIS A 76 -14.53 1.19 -3.40
C HIS A 76 -14.35 0.39 -4.71
N PRO A 77 -15.43 -0.24 -5.22
CA PRO A 77 -15.36 -1.10 -6.40
C PRO A 77 -14.97 -0.37 -7.69
N GLN A 78 -15.21 0.95 -7.76
CA GLN A 78 -14.96 1.74 -8.97
C GLN A 78 -13.48 2.13 -9.15
N GLY A 79 -12.61 1.91 -8.16
CA GLY A 79 -11.17 2.22 -8.25
C GLY A 79 -10.76 3.70 -8.43
N LYS A 80 -11.68 4.63 -8.71
CA LYS A 80 -11.44 6.08 -8.94
C LYS A 80 -10.73 6.87 -7.83
N ARG A 81 -10.47 6.25 -6.67
CA ARG A 81 -9.76 6.85 -5.53
C ARG A 81 -8.55 6.00 -5.11
N THR A 82 -8.17 5.04 -5.94
CA THR A 82 -7.11 4.09 -5.65
C THR A 82 -5.95 4.36 -6.60
N VAL A 83 -4.75 4.50 -6.03
CA VAL A 83 -3.50 4.57 -6.76
C VAL A 83 -2.73 3.29 -6.46
N GLY A 84 -2.38 2.52 -7.48
CA GLY A 84 -1.54 1.34 -7.33
C GLY A 84 -0.07 1.75 -7.22
N ILE A 85 0.60 1.28 -6.17
CA ILE A 85 2.02 1.55 -5.92
C ILE A 85 2.80 0.24 -5.97
N ILE A 86 3.74 0.15 -6.90
CA ILE A 86 4.63 -1.02 -7.02
C ILE A 86 5.97 -0.67 -6.38
N THR A 87 6.42 -1.46 -5.41
CA THR A 87 7.63 -1.23 -4.60
C THR A 87 8.65 -2.34 -4.78
N LYS A 88 9.89 -2.13 -4.31
CA LYS A 88 10.97 -3.12 -4.35
C LYS A 88 11.32 -3.61 -5.76
N CYS A 89 11.19 -2.74 -6.76
CA CYS A 89 11.56 -3.04 -8.14
C CYS A 89 13.04 -3.43 -8.29
N ASP A 90 13.90 -3.04 -7.34
CA ASP A 90 15.31 -3.45 -7.26
C ASP A 90 15.52 -4.93 -6.91
N THR A 91 14.47 -5.62 -6.45
CA THR A 91 14.53 -7.04 -6.07
C THR A 91 14.11 -7.99 -7.18
N VAL A 92 13.65 -7.45 -8.31
CA VAL A 92 13.37 -8.22 -9.52
C VAL A 92 14.70 -8.62 -10.15
N ALA A 93 14.74 -9.81 -10.75
CA ALA A 93 15.92 -10.30 -11.45
C ALA A 93 16.23 -9.39 -12.65
N GLU A 94 17.52 -9.18 -12.90
CA GLU A 94 17.98 -8.38 -14.03
C GLU A 94 17.54 -9.03 -15.34
N GLY A 95 16.84 -8.27 -16.19
CA GLY A 95 16.23 -8.75 -17.43
C GLY A 95 14.74 -9.09 -17.33
N ASP A 96 14.19 -9.22 -16.11
CA ASP A 96 12.77 -9.53 -15.87
C ASP A 96 11.98 -8.29 -15.39
N GLU A 97 12.61 -7.13 -15.23
CA GLU A 97 11.97 -5.96 -14.59
C GLU A 97 10.72 -5.50 -15.32
N GLU A 98 10.77 -5.43 -16.65
CA GLU A 98 9.64 -5.00 -17.47
C GLU A 98 8.48 -5.99 -17.37
N VAL A 99 8.77 -7.29 -17.42
CA VAL A 99 7.76 -8.35 -17.35
C VAL A 99 7.05 -8.33 -16.00
N GLU A 100 7.81 -8.29 -14.90
CA GLU A 100 7.21 -8.26 -13.55
C GLU A 100 6.43 -6.96 -13.31
N LEU A 101 6.90 -5.82 -13.82
CA LEU A 101 6.16 -4.56 -13.75
C LEU A 101 4.84 -4.62 -14.51
N VAL A 102 4.84 -5.17 -15.74
CA VAL A 102 3.62 -5.37 -16.53
C VAL A 102 2.66 -6.30 -15.81
N LEU A 103 3.13 -7.42 -15.27
CA LEU A 103 2.30 -8.35 -14.49
C LEU A 103 1.68 -7.68 -13.25
N CYS A 104 2.43 -6.80 -12.58
CA CYS A 104 1.92 -6.03 -11.45
C CYS A 104 0.83 -5.03 -11.89
N ILE A 105 1.05 -4.32 -13.00
CA ILE A 105 0.07 -3.39 -13.57
C ILE A 105 -1.21 -4.13 -13.98
N ASP A 106 -1.09 -5.28 -14.67
CA ASP A 106 -2.23 -6.09 -15.08
C ASP A 106 -3.06 -6.54 -13.87
N LYS A 107 -2.39 -6.99 -12.80
CA LYS A 107 -3.07 -7.37 -11.55
C LYS A 107 -3.81 -6.20 -10.91
N LEU A 108 -3.19 -5.03 -10.83
CA LEU A 108 -3.84 -3.82 -10.30
C LEU A 108 -5.01 -3.38 -11.18
N THR A 109 -4.89 -3.56 -12.50
CA THR A 109 -5.95 -3.29 -13.47
C THR A 109 -7.13 -4.23 -13.30
N ILE A 110 -6.89 -5.51 -13.06
CA ILE A 110 -7.94 -6.49 -12.78
C ILE A 110 -8.68 -6.16 -11.47
N GLU A 111 -7.94 -5.73 -10.44
CA GLU A 111 -8.54 -5.46 -9.12
C GLU A 111 -9.29 -4.13 -9.05
N PHE A 112 -8.79 -3.08 -9.72
CA PHE A 112 -9.27 -1.72 -9.54
C PHE A 112 -9.72 -1.02 -10.83
N GLY A 113 -9.51 -1.63 -12.01
CA GLY A 113 -9.61 -0.93 -13.29
C GLY A 113 -8.63 0.24 -13.36
N ASP A 114 -8.77 1.11 -14.37
CA ASP A 114 -7.82 2.20 -14.64
C ASP A 114 -7.72 3.27 -13.53
N GLY A 115 -8.58 3.21 -12.50
CA GLY A 115 -8.47 3.96 -11.24
C GLY A 115 -8.02 5.41 -11.36
N LEU A 116 -7.09 5.83 -10.49
CA LEU A 116 -6.29 7.06 -10.65
C LEU A 116 -4.96 6.79 -11.39
N GLY A 117 -4.81 5.59 -11.95
CA GLY A 117 -3.58 5.07 -12.54
C GLY A 117 -2.63 4.40 -11.53
N TYR A 118 -1.51 3.92 -12.06
CA TYR A 118 -0.49 3.19 -11.31
C TYR A 118 0.85 3.92 -11.36
N ARG A 119 1.65 3.76 -10.31
CA ARG A 119 2.99 4.33 -10.22
C ARG A 119 3.94 3.28 -9.65
N SER A 120 5.01 2.98 -10.39
CA SER A 120 6.14 2.23 -9.88
C SER A 120 7.04 3.17 -9.08
N ILE A 121 7.32 2.83 -7.84
CA ILE A 121 8.24 3.57 -6.97
C ILE A 121 9.40 2.65 -6.62
N LYS A 122 10.59 3.00 -7.10
CA LYS A 122 11.84 2.39 -6.64
C LYS A 122 12.19 3.00 -5.29
N ILE A 123 11.88 2.29 -4.21
CA ILE A 123 12.40 2.66 -2.89
C ILE A 123 13.87 2.26 -2.90
N ALA A 124 14.77 3.25 -2.86
CA ALA A 124 16.19 2.99 -2.74
C ALA A 124 16.43 2.12 -1.50
N LYS A 125 17.16 1.02 -1.66
CA LYS A 125 17.61 0.17 -0.56
C LYS A 125 18.08 1.06 0.60
N GLY A 126 17.46 0.90 1.76
CA GLY A 126 17.83 1.60 2.97
C GLY A 126 19.28 1.30 3.35
N TYR A 127 20.21 2.13 2.89
CA TYR A 127 21.49 2.32 3.55
C TYR A 127 21.27 3.41 4.59
N TRP A 128 21.18 3.00 5.85
CA TRP A 128 21.40 3.91 6.98
C TRP A 128 22.84 4.44 6.85
N MET A 129 23.00 5.72 6.53
CA MET A 129 24.27 6.39 6.79
C MET A 129 24.31 6.68 8.30
N PRO A 130 25.35 6.27 9.03
CA PRO A 130 25.54 6.76 10.39
C PRO A 130 25.77 8.26 10.31
N ALA A 131 25.00 9.02 11.10
CA ALA A 131 25.22 10.45 11.28
C ALA A 131 26.67 10.67 11.75
N ARG A 132 27.41 11.53 11.03
CA ARG A 132 28.70 12.04 11.49
C ARG A 132 28.48 13.17 12.48
#